data_AF-A0A433PAD1-F1
#
_entry.id   AF-A0A433PAD1-F1
#
_cell.length_a   1.000
_cell.length_b   1.000
_cell.length_c   1.000
_cell.angle_alpha   90.00
_cell.angle_beta   90.00
_cell.angle_gamma   90.00
#
_symmetry.space_group_name_H-M   'P 1'
#
loop_
_entity.id
_entity.type
_entity.pdbx_description
1 polymer ?
#
loop_
_entity_poly.entity_id
_entity_poly.type
_entity_poly.pdbx_seq_one_letter_code
_entity_poly.pdbx_strand_id
1 'polypeptide(L)'
;MVTTFVDYDHDLGPFPLMHSDFNSQNILIDDECNIVGVIDWEWSSTVPLQSLCQYPFFIVDNPFDVSINLGLQTFLTSALR
;
A
#
# COMPACT_ATOMS: atom_id res chain seq x y z
N MET A 1 -19.80 -5.88 -9.95
CA MET A 1 -19.77 -6.75 -8.77
C MET A 1 -18.40 -6.54 -8.14
N VAL A 2 -18.32 -5.74 -7.08
CA VAL A 2 -17.05 -5.45 -6.39
C VAL A 2 -16.79 -6.61 -5.46
N THR A 3 -15.90 -7.52 -5.83
CA THR A 3 -15.34 -8.53 -4.93
C THR A 3 -14.27 -7.85 -4.10
N THR A 4 -14.64 -7.26 -2.97
CA THR A 4 -13.67 -6.78 -1.98
C THR A 4 -13.02 -8.02 -1.36
N PHE A 5 -11.70 -8.15 -1.50
CA PHE A 5 -10.89 -9.17 -0.84
C PHE A 5 -10.80 -8.85 0.66
N VAL A 6 -11.89 -9.10 1.38
CA VAL A 6 -11.96 -8.99 2.84
C VAL A 6 -11.77 -10.39 3.39
N ASP A 7 -10.70 -10.55 4.15
CA ASP A 7 -10.42 -11.77 4.90
C ASP A 7 -10.81 -11.55 6.36
N TYR A 8 -11.91 -12.18 6.77
CA TYR A 8 -12.50 -12.02 8.09
C TYR A 8 -11.64 -12.59 9.22
N ASP A 9 -10.66 -13.46 8.92
CA ASP A 9 -9.73 -13.97 9.93
C ASP A 9 -8.87 -12.85 10.55
N HIS A 10 -8.79 -11.70 9.88
CA HIS A 10 -8.03 -10.52 10.31
C HIS A 10 -8.88 -9.40 10.91
N ASP A 11 -10.18 -9.63 11.16
CA ASP A 11 -11.09 -8.63 11.75
C ASP A 11 -10.65 -8.20 13.16
N LEU A 12 -9.95 -9.09 13.87
CA LEU A 12 -9.42 -8.83 15.22
C LEU A 12 -7.95 -8.39 15.21
N GLY A 13 -7.41 -8.10 14.02
CA GLY A 13 -6.04 -7.63 13.82
C GLY A 13 -5.15 -8.63 13.08
N PRO A 14 -3.88 -8.26 12.82
CA PRO A 14 -3.19 -7.09 13.37
C PRO A 14 -3.64 -5.75 12.76
N PHE A 15 -3.49 -4.67 13.54
CA PHE A 15 -3.75 -3.29 13.10
C PHE A 15 -2.42 -2.53 12.96
N PRO A 16 -1.66 -2.73 11.87
CA PRO A 16 -0.38 -2.09 11.66
C PRO A 16 -0.50 -0.57 11.56
N LEU A 17 0.57 0.14 11.94
CA LEU A 17 0.69 1.58 11.73
C LEU A 17 0.96 1.88 10.26
N MET A 18 0.14 2.72 9.66
CA MET A 18 0.29 3.26 8.31
C MET A 18 0.61 4.75 8.38
N HIS A 19 1.44 5.24 7.46
CA HIS A 19 1.82 6.67 7.36
C HIS A 19 0.66 7.58 6.90
N SER A 20 -0.24 7.06 6.08
CA SER A 20 -1.41 7.72 5.46
C SER A 20 -1.10 8.83 4.44
N ASP A 21 0.01 9.57 4.55
CA ASP A 21 0.49 10.52 3.53
C ASP A 21 1.87 10.13 2.96
N PHE A 22 1.95 8.94 2.36
CA PHE A 22 3.22 8.38 1.89
C PHE A 22 3.58 8.86 0.48
N ASN A 23 4.00 10.12 0.38
CA ASN A 23 4.44 10.78 -0.86
C ASN A 23 5.98 10.85 -0.93
N SER A 24 6.54 11.02 -2.14
CA SER A 24 7.99 11.12 -2.37
C SER A 24 8.64 12.27 -1.60
N GLN A 25 7.93 13.38 -1.39
CA GLN A 25 8.40 14.52 -0.59
C GLN A 25 8.66 14.17 0.89
N ASN A 26 8.07 13.09 1.39
CA ASN A 26 8.19 12.62 2.77
C ASN A 26 9.27 11.53 2.92
N ILE A 27 9.98 11.19 1.84
CA ILE A 27 11.08 10.22 1.82
C ILE A 27 12.39 10.96 1.65
N LEU A 28 13.30 10.78 2.61
CA LEU A 28 14.64 11.35 2.55
C LEU A 28 15.57 10.36 1.84
N ILE A 29 16.33 10.88 0.87
CA ILE A 29 17.33 10.12 0.12
C ILE A 29 18.72 10.75 0.31
N ASP A 30 19.76 9.92 0.31
CA ASP A 30 21.16 10.39 0.27
C ASP A 30 21.66 10.56 -1.18
N ASP A 31 22.93 10.99 -1.31
CA ASP A 31 23.59 11.22 -2.61
C ASP A 31 23.78 9.95 -3.44
N GLU A 32 23.66 8.77 -2.81
CA GLU A 32 23.79 7.44 -3.42
C GLU A 32 22.41 6.84 -3.76
N CYS A 33 21.34 7.63 -3.61
CA CYS A 33 19.94 7.23 -3.81
C CYS A 33 19.43 6.16 -2.83
N ASN A 34 20.03 6.03 -1.64
CA ASN A 34 19.48 5.19 -0.57
C ASN A 34 18.39 5.93 0.19
N ILE A 35 17.35 5.21 0.63
CA ILE A 35 16.35 5.76 1.56
C ILE A 35 16.97 5.84 2.95
N VAL A 36 17.07 7.05 3.50
CA VAL A 36 17.67 7.31 4.83
C VAL A 36 16.65 7.72 5.88
N GLY A 37 15.41 8.00 5.51
CA GLY A 37 14.35 8.32 6.46
C GLY A 37 12.98 8.52 5.84
N VAL A 38 11.96 8.46 6.69
CA VAL A 38 10.57 8.81 6.39
C VAL A 38 10.12 9.82 7.44
N ILE A 39 9.61 10.96 7.01
CA ILE A 39 9.18 12.07 7.87
C ILE A 39 7.68 12.35 7.68
N ASP A 40 7.14 13.28 8.46
CA ASP A 40 5.76 13.78 8.33
C ASP A 40 4.67 12.76 8.74
N TRP A 41 4.88 12.11 9.89
CA TRP A 41 4.01 11.06 10.44
C TRP A 41 2.72 11.58 11.11
N GLU A 42 2.37 12.85 10.98
CA GLU A 42 1.25 13.45 11.71
C GLU A 42 -0.11 12.82 11.37
N TRP A 43 -0.25 12.20 10.20
CA TRP A 43 -1.48 11.53 9.76
C TRP A 43 -1.40 10.01 9.91
N SER A 44 -0.38 9.52 10.61
CA SER A 44 -0.23 8.10 10.82
C SER A 44 -1.35 7.53 11.69
N SER A 45 -1.82 6.34 11.34
CA SER A 45 -2.91 5.67 12.04
C SER A 45 -2.78 4.16 11.96
N THR A 46 -3.37 3.44 12.90
CA THR A 46 -3.51 2.00 12.78
C THR A 46 -4.65 1.67 11.82
N VAL A 47 -4.41 0.79 10.86
CA VAL A 47 -5.39 0.43 9.82
C VAL A 47 -5.61 -1.09 9.79
N PRO A 48 -6.71 -1.59 9.21
CA PRO A 48 -6.85 -3.00 8.89
C PRO A 48 -5.69 -3.49 8.02
N LEU A 49 -5.21 -4.73 8.23
CA LEU A 49 -4.07 -5.29 7.52
C LEU A 49 -4.21 -5.19 5.98
N GLN A 50 -5.41 -5.45 5.47
CA GLN A 50 -5.71 -5.43 4.04
C GLN A 50 -5.56 -4.04 3.41
N SER A 51 -5.55 -2.96 4.20
CA SER A 51 -5.30 -1.59 3.71
C SER A 51 -3.85 -1.38 3.25
N LEU A 52 -2.89 -2.21 3.67
CA LEU A 52 -1.49 -2.12 3.24
C LEU A 52 -1.26 -2.65 1.81
N CYS A 53 -2.27 -3.26 1.17
CA CYS A 53 -2.17 -3.80 -0.19
C CYS A 53 -2.26 -2.69 -1.27
N GLN A 54 -1.52 -1.60 -1.11
CA GLN A 54 -1.50 -0.46 -2.03
C GLN A 54 -0.06 -0.03 -2.33
N TYR A 55 0.19 0.34 -3.58
CA TYR A 55 1.46 0.94 -3.98
C TYR A 55 1.47 2.43 -3.60
N PRO A 56 2.65 3.02 -3.33
CA PRO A 56 2.77 4.46 -3.21
C PRO A 56 2.26 5.13 -4.48
N PHE A 57 1.33 6.08 -4.33
CA PHE A 57 0.59 6.66 -5.46
C PHE A 57 1.49 7.41 -6.46
N PHE A 58 2.71 7.77 -6.08
CA PHE A 58 3.65 8.50 -6.92
C PHE A 58 4.52 7.59 -7.80
N ILE A 59 4.47 6.26 -7.60
CA ILE A 59 5.24 5.26 -8.37
C ILE A 59 4.38 4.61 -9.46
N VAL A 60 3.08 4.91 -9.53
CA VAL A 60 2.22 4.33 -10.57
C VAL A 60 2.35 5.09 -11.88
N ASP A 61 2.65 4.37 -12.97
CA ASP A 61 2.78 4.91 -14.34
C ASP A 61 1.50 5.62 -14.82
N ASN A 62 0.36 5.28 -14.22
CA ASN A 62 -0.91 5.93 -14.45
C ASN A 62 -1.77 5.83 -13.17
N PRO A 63 -1.96 6.93 -12.41
CA PRO A 63 -2.68 6.94 -11.13
C PRO A 63 -4.18 6.61 -11.24
N PHE A 64 -4.69 6.43 -12.46
CA PHE A 64 -6.07 6.02 -12.74
C PHE A 64 -6.17 4.69 -13.52
N ASP A 65 -5.05 3.96 -13.71
CA ASP A 65 -5.10 2.68 -14.42
C ASP A 65 -5.61 1.57 -13.51
N VAL A 66 -6.90 1.25 -13.66
CA VAL A 66 -7.55 0.13 -12.99
C VAL A 66 -6.90 -1.22 -13.36
N SER A 67 -6.14 -1.27 -14.46
CA SER A 67 -5.53 -2.51 -14.97
C SER A 67 -4.40 -3.09 -14.12
N ILE A 68 -3.60 -2.27 -13.41
CA ILE A 68 -2.57 -2.76 -12.48
C ILE A 68 -3.17 -3.42 -11.24
N ASN A 69 -4.29 -2.89 -10.73
CA ASN A 69 -5.06 -3.54 -9.68
C ASN A 69 -5.66 -4.88 -10.14
N LEU A 70 -6.15 -4.95 -11.38
CA LEU A 70 -6.66 -6.19 -11.97
C LEU A 70 -5.57 -7.23 -12.25
N GLY A 71 -4.38 -6.79 -12.67
CA GLY A 71 -3.23 -7.65 -12.98
C GLY A 71 -2.66 -8.33 -11.74
N LEU A 72 -2.50 -7.58 -10.65
CA LEU A 72 -2.09 -8.12 -9.36
C LEU A 72 -3.16 -9.02 -8.75
N GLN A 73 -4.45 -8.66 -8.87
CA GLN A 73 -5.55 -9.56 -8.50
C GLN A 73 -5.47 -10.89 -9.25
N THR A 74 -5.26 -10.86 -10.56
CA THR A 74 -5.21 -12.08 -11.39
C THR A 74 -3.98 -12.95 -11.05
N PHE A 75 -2.83 -12.33 -10.81
CA PHE A 75 -1.60 -13.04 -10.41
C PHE A 75 -1.73 -13.68 -9.03
N LEU A 76 -2.25 -12.95 -8.04
CA LEU A 76 -2.40 -13.47 -6.68
C LEU A 76 -3.51 -14.53 -6.55
N THR A 77 -4.58 -14.42 -7.35
CA THR A 77 -5.65 -15.44 -7.39
C THR A 77 -5.19 -16.74 -8.07
N SER A 78 -4.20 -16.68 -8.96
CA SER A 78 -3.64 -17.88 -9.61
C SER A 78 -2.46 -18.50 -8.86
N ALA A 79 -1.73 -17.72 -8.05
CA ALA A 79 -0.60 -18.20 -7.25
C ALA A 79 -1.01 -18.89 -5.93
N LEU A 80 -2.25 -18.68 -5.46
CA LEU A 80 -2.81 -19.31 -4.24
C LEU A 80 -3.68 -20.55 -4.53
N ARG A 81 -3.56 -21.13 -5.73
CA ARG A 81 -4.23 -22.39 -6.12
C ARG A 81 -3.20 -23.47 -6.45
#